data_AF-A0A9D1P2Q0-F1
#
_entry.id   AF-A0A9D1P2Q0-F1
#
_cell.length_a   1.000
_cell.length_b   1.000
_cell.length_c   1.000
_cell.angle_alpha   90.00
_cell.angle_beta   90.00
_cell.angle_gamma   90.00
#
_symmetry.space_group_name_H-M   'P 1'
#
loop_
_entity.id
_entity.type
_entity.pdbx_description
1 polymer ?
#
loop_
_entity_poly.entity_id
_entity_poly.type
_entity_poly.pdbx_seq_one_letter_code
_entity_poly.pdbx_strand_id
1 'polypeptide(L)'
;MGEFYYGDGDIEALKAENAALRSALEKAEERCRLLRDGFREARDKLDAARDLNEGLKRICRERANAARGLSPKKERSGYLVLSTGQWDEVVSVPVTFEEWRRKYPDRNPDRFIPEDRQKIMVWKSIVQTPYQAVLSYDSVKDEIYYDILWELADQMGIKGVQEWEKNGTYYTWEPFPDSGPVCVLYKWHMRANLRAGYWELELYTSHPVTVPEDLCPGWISS
;
A
#
# COMPACT_ATOMS: atom_id res chain seq x y z
N MET A 1 4.70 -59.64 40.08
CA MET A 1 5.06 -58.26 39.69
C MET A 1 6.57 -58.18 39.72
N GLY A 2 7.23 -58.21 38.57
CA GLY A 2 8.69 -58.09 38.49
C GLY A 2 9.06 -56.61 38.53
N GLU A 3 9.80 -56.20 39.56
CA GLU A 3 10.37 -54.86 39.65
C GLU A 3 11.52 -54.76 38.65
N PHE A 4 11.37 -53.89 37.65
CA PHE A 4 12.46 -53.55 36.73
C PHE A 4 13.46 -52.66 37.47
N TYR A 5 14.53 -53.25 37.99
CA TYR A 5 15.66 -52.52 38.54
C TYR A 5 16.59 -52.10 37.40
N TYR A 6 16.75 -50.77 37.21
CA TYR A 6 17.77 -50.22 36.32
C TYR A 6 19.16 -50.57 36.86
N GLY A 7 20.08 -51.03 36.00
CA GLY A 7 21.46 -51.27 36.40
C GLY A 7 22.20 -49.97 36.68
N ASP A 8 23.24 -49.98 37.53
CA ASP A 8 24.02 -48.78 37.87
C ASP A 8 24.56 -48.02 36.63
N GLY A 9 24.86 -48.74 35.54
CA GLY A 9 25.26 -48.14 34.26
C GLY A 9 24.14 -47.35 33.55
N ASP A 10 22.89 -47.80 33.66
CA ASP A 10 21.73 -47.10 33.09
C ASP A 10 21.41 -45.85 33.90
N ILE A 11 21.59 -45.90 35.22
CA ILE A 11 21.39 -44.77 36.13
C ILE A 11 22.42 -43.65 35.83
N GLU A 12 23.69 -43.99 35.62
CA GLU A 12 24.72 -42.99 35.27
C GLU A 12 24.53 -42.40 33.87
N ALA A 13 24.10 -43.19 32.89
CA ALA A 13 23.76 -42.69 31.55
C ALA A 13 22.59 -41.68 31.60
N LEU A 14 21.53 -41.98 32.36
CA LEU A 14 20.40 -41.08 32.56
C LEU A 14 20.79 -39.78 33.29
N LYS A 15 21.74 -39.83 34.23
CA LYS A 15 22.28 -38.62 34.89
C LYS A 15 23.04 -37.74 33.90
N ALA A 16 23.89 -38.34 33.06
CA ALA A 16 24.65 -37.62 32.04
C ALA A 16 23.72 -36.97 31.00
N GLU A 17 22.69 -37.69 30.55
CA GLU A 17 21.67 -37.17 29.63
C GLU A 17 20.89 -36.01 30.26
N ASN A 18 20.45 -36.14 31.51
CA ASN A 18 19.78 -35.05 32.23
C ASN A 18 20.67 -33.81 32.38
N ALA A 19 21.97 -33.99 32.64
CA ALA A 19 22.91 -32.88 32.71
C ALA A 19 23.06 -32.17 31.36
N ALA A 20 23.14 -32.93 30.26
CA ALA A 20 23.19 -32.39 28.91
C ALA A 20 21.90 -31.62 28.54
N LEU A 21 20.73 -32.18 28.87
CA LEU A 21 19.43 -31.53 28.67
C LEU A 21 19.30 -30.23 29.46
N ARG A 22 19.76 -30.20 30.72
CA ARG A 22 19.78 -28.97 31.53
C ARG A 22 20.67 -27.89 30.93
N SER A 23 21.87 -28.25 30.47
CA SER A 23 22.77 -27.30 29.80
C SER A 23 22.18 -26.79 28.47
N ALA A 24 21.51 -27.67 27.72
CA ALA A 24 20.83 -27.28 26.48
C ALA A 24 19.65 -26.34 26.75
N LEU A 25 18.87 -26.60 27.80
CA LEU A 25 17.77 -25.76 28.25
C LEU A 25 18.26 -24.37 28.65
N GLU A 26 19.30 -24.27 29.48
CA GLU A 26 19.88 -23.00 29.91
C GLU A 26 20.35 -22.16 28.71
N LYS A 27 21.04 -22.79 27.74
CA LYS A 27 21.44 -22.13 26.50
C LYS A 27 20.26 -21.67 25.66
N ALA A 28 19.18 -22.45 25.61
CA ALA A 28 17.96 -22.08 24.89
C ALA A 28 17.22 -20.92 25.58
N GLU A 29 17.15 -20.92 26.91
CA GLU A 29 16.57 -19.85 27.72
C GLU A 29 17.33 -18.53 27.52
N GLU A 30 18.66 -18.57 27.55
CA GLU A 30 19.48 -17.38 27.30
C GLU A 30 19.31 -16.86 25.87
N ARG A 31 19.24 -17.74 24.87
CA ARG A 31 18.92 -17.34 23.48
C ARG A 31 17.55 -16.68 23.38
N CYS A 32 16.53 -17.25 24.03
CA CYS A 32 15.19 -16.69 24.07
C CYS A 32 15.18 -15.32 24.75
N ARG A 33 15.97 -15.13 25.80
CA ARG A 33 16.12 -13.84 26.49
C ARG A 33 16.75 -12.80 25.56
N LEU A 34 17.88 -13.11 24.95
CA LEU A 34 18.58 -12.20 24.03
C LEU A 34 17.71 -11.83 22.83
N LEU A 35 16.98 -12.79 22.25
CA LEU A 35 16.04 -12.52 21.17
C LEU A 35 14.93 -11.59 21.63
N ARG A 36 14.33 -11.83 22.81
CA ARG A 36 13.26 -11.00 23.35
C ARG A 36 13.72 -9.56 23.60
N ASP A 37 14.91 -9.39 24.17
CA ASP A 37 15.49 -8.08 24.43
C ASP A 37 15.79 -7.35 23.10
N GLY A 38 16.36 -8.06 22.11
CA GLY A 38 16.59 -7.51 20.77
C GLY A 38 15.29 -7.14 20.03
N PHE A 39 14.24 -7.95 20.15
CA PHE A 39 12.92 -7.62 19.58
C PHE A 39 12.31 -6.38 20.23
N ARG A 40 12.47 -6.23 21.55
CA ARG A 40 12.00 -5.04 22.26
C ARG A 40 12.75 -3.79 21.81
N GLU A 41 14.08 -3.85 21.73
CA GLU A 41 14.88 -2.72 21.27
C GLU A 41 14.55 -2.33 19.82
N ALA A 42 14.38 -3.32 18.94
CA ALA A 42 13.99 -3.08 17.56
C ALA A 42 12.60 -2.43 17.45
N ARG A 43 11.65 -2.87 18.29
CA ARG A 43 10.31 -2.27 18.37
C ARG A 43 10.36 -0.83 18.87
N ASP A 44 11.09 -0.56 19.94
CA ASP A 44 11.21 0.79 20.50
C ASP A 44 11.83 1.76 19.48
N LYS A 45 12.84 1.31 18.72
CA LYS A 45 13.42 2.10 17.61
C LYS A 45 12.44 2.32 16.47
N LEU A 46 11.64 1.33 16.12
CA LEU A 46 10.62 1.44 15.08
C LEU A 46 9.53 2.45 15.47
N ASP A 47 9.06 2.40 16.71
CA ASP A 47 8.04 3.31 17.23
C ASP A 47 8.58 4.75 17.28
N ALA A 48 9.80 4.97 17.77
CA ALA A 48 10.44 6.29 17.76
C ALA A 48 10.64 6.85 16.33
N ALA A 49 10.98 5.99 15.36
CA ALA A 49 11.12 6.40 13.96
C ALA A 49 9.77 6.77 13.34
N ARG A 50 8.69 6.07 13.69
CA ARG A 50 7.32 6.40 13.25
C ARG A 50 6.87 7.75 13.78
N ASP A 51 7.07 8.01 15.06
CA ASP A 51 6.71 9.30 15.68
C ASP A 51 7.44 10.47 15.00
N LEU A 52 8.74 10.29 14.71
CA LEU A 52 9.52 11.29 13.99
C LEU A 52 8.98 11.52 12.57
N ASN A 53 8.65 10.44 11.86
CA ASN A 53 8.11 10.52 10.50
C ASN A 53 6.75 11.22 10.47
N GLU A 54 5.83 10.89 11.37
CA GLU A 54 4.54 11.58 11.51
C GLU A 54 4.72 13.09 11.74
N GLY A 55 5.67 13.46 12.61
CA GLY A 55 6.05 14.85 12.82
C GLY A 55 6.54 15.54 11.55
N LEU A 56 7.43 14.89 10.79
CA LEU A 56 7.96 15.40 9.52
C LEU A 56 6.87 15.56 8.46
N LYS A 57 5.99 14.56 8.30
CA LYS A 57 4.84 14.62 7.38
C LYS A 57 3.95 15.83 7.67
N ARG A 58 3.59 16.03 8.94
CA ARG A 58 2.80 17.19 9.38
C ARG A 58 3.49 18.51 9.01
N ILE A 59 4.80 18.61 9.27
CA ILE A 59 5.59 19.82 8.94
C ILE A 59 5.64 20.04 7.42
N CYS A 60 5.87 19.00 6.62
CA CYS A 60 5.86 19.06 5.16
C CYS A 60 4.50 19.56 4.65
N ARG A 61 3.40 18.99 5.15
CA ARG A 61 2.02 19.39 4.82
C ARG A 61 1.76 20.86 5.16
N GLU A 62 2.02 21.28 6.39
CA GLU A 62 1.80 22.66 6.83
C GLU A 62 2.62 23.67 6.03
N ARG A 63 3.88 23.33 5.70
CA ARG A 63 4.76 24.17 4.87
C ARG A 63 4.26 24.25 3.44
N ALA A 64 3.85 23.12 2.85
CA ALA A 64 3.30 23.08 1.51
C ALA A 64 2.00 23.88 1.42
N ASN A 65 1.13 23.78 2.42
CA ASN A 65 -0.11 24.55 2.51
C ASN A 65 0.17 26.04 2.61
N ALA A 66 1.08 26.45 3.50
CA ALA A 66 1.48 27.84 3.65
C ALA A 66 2.10 28.40 2.37
N ALA A 67 3.00 27.65 1.72
CA ALA A 67 3.64 28.06 0.47
C ALA A 67 2.65 28.22 -0.70
N ARG A 68 1.53 27.49 -0.67
CA ARG A 68 0.46 27.54 -1.67
C ARG A 68 -0.72 28.44 -1.26
N GLY A 69 -0.63 29.13 -0.12
CA GLY A 69 -1.69 30.03 0.37
C GLY A 69 -2.97 29.32 0.82
N LEU A 70 -2.92 28.02 1.09
CA LEU A 70 -4.08 27.24 1.48
C LEU A 70 -4.48 27.56 2.92
N SER A 71 -5.75 27.86 3.13
CA SER A 71 -6.33 28.13 4.45
C SER A 71 -7.54 27.22 4.69
N PRO A 72 -7.71 26.64 5.90
CA PRO A 72 -6.81 26.67 7.05
C PRO A 72 -5.55 25.79 6.87
N LYS A 73 -4.36 26.29 7.26
CA LYS A 73 -3.09 25.65 6.87
C LYS A 73 -2.79 24.30 7.55
N LYS A 74 -3.31 24.05 8.75
CA LYS A 74 -2.99 22.86 9.57
C LYS A 74 -4.00 21.74 9.39
N GLU A 75 -5.19 22.10 8.97
CA GLU A 75 -6.35 21.26 8.81
C GLU A 75 -6.33 20.63 7.42
N ARG A 76 -5.96 21.39 6.39
CA ARG A 76 -5.97 20.88 5.02
C ARG A 76 -4.99 19.73 4.79
N SER A 77 -5.40 18.72 4.02
CA SER A 77 -4.57 17.55 3.70
C SER A 77 -3.29 17.92 2.93
N GLY A 78 -3.34 19.03 2.20
CA GLY A 78 -2.26 19.51 1.33
C GLY A 78 -2.13 18.73 0.02
N TYR A 79 -3.03 17.78 -0.23
CA TYR A 79 -3.25 17.25 -1.56
C TYR A 79 -4.14 18.19 -2.35
N LEU A 80 -3.84 18.38 -3.63
CA LEU A 80 -4.61 19.25 -4.52
C LEU A 80 -4.94 18.54 -5.83
N VAL A 81 -6.21 18.38 -6.16
CA VAL A 81 -6.64 17.91 -7.48
C VAL A 81 -6.52 19.07 -8.46
N LEU A 82 -5.53 19.00 -9.35
CA LEU A 82 -5.25 20.04 -10.35
C LEU A 82 -6.15 19.93 -11.58
N SER A 83 -6.51 18.70 -11.95
CA SER A 83 -7.40 18.42 -13.07
C SER A 83 -8.00 17.04 -12.93
N THR A 84 -9.22 16.86 -13.41
CA THR A 84 -9.83 15.55 -13.61
C THR A 84 -10.67 15.58 -14.89
N GLY A 85 -10.68 14.50 -15.66
CA GLY A 85 -11.43 14.45 -16.91
C GLY A 85 -11.43 13.08 -17.56
N GLN A 86 -12.28 12.94 -18.56
CA GLN A 86 -12.36 11.72 -19.37
C GLN A 86 -11.06 11.53 -20.16
N TRP A 87 -10.66 10.26 -20.31
CA TRP A 87 -9.44 9.87 -20.98
C TRP A 87 -9.64 8.53 -21.69
N ASP A 88 -9.18 8.44 -22.92
CA ASP A 88 -9.17 7.20 -23.69
C ASP A 88 -7.90 6.41 -23.39
N GLU A 89 -8.03 5.28 -22.68
CA GLU A 89 -6.89 4.42 -22.34
C GLU A 89 -6.98 3.08 -23.06
N VAL A 90 -5.82 2.57 -23.51
CA VAL A 90 -5.70 1.17 -23.93
C VAL A 90 -5.26 0.36 -22.72
N VAL A 91 -6.14 -0.48 -22.21
CA VAL A 91 -5.89 -1.29 -21.01
C VAL A 91 -5.82 -2.78 -21.34
N SER A 92 -5.07 -3.50 -20.53
CA SER A 92 -5.17 -4.95 -20.43
C SER A 92 -6.36 -5.31 -19.56
N VAL A 93 -7.32 -6.05 -20.12
CA VAL A 93 -8.47 -6.60 -19.38
C VAL A 93 -8.24 -8.10 -19.20
N PRO A 94 -8.39 -8.65 -17.97
CA PRO A 94 -8.38 -10.09 -17.76
C PRO A 94 -9.50 -10.72 -18.58
N VAL A 95 -9.17 -11.67 -19.45
CA VAL A 95 -10.17 -12.45 -20.19
C VAL A 95 -10.61 -13.61 -19.30
N THR A 96 -11.91 -13.85 -19.18
CA THR A 96 -12.36 -15.04 -18.43
C THR A 96 -11.98 -16.32 -19.19
N PHE A 97 -11.82 -17.44 -18.48
CA PHE A 97 -11.50 -18.72 -19.12
C PHE A 97 -12.53 -19.10 -20.20
N GLU A 98 -13.80 -18.78 -19.99
CA GLU A 98 -14.89 -19.08 -20.93
C GLU A 98 -14.84 -18.21 -22.19
N GLU A 99 -14.62 -16.90 -22.03
CA GLU A 99 -14.40 -15.99 -23.18
C GLU A 99 -13.14 -16.36 -23.96
N TRP A 100 -12.08 -16.76 -23.25
CA TRP A 100 -10.85 -17.21 -23.86
C TRP A 100 -11.05 -18.46 -24.71
N ARG A 101 -11.71 -19.49 -24.14
CA ARG A 101 -12.00 -20.74 -24.83
C ARG A 101 -12.88 -20.52 -26.06
N ARG A 102 -13.80 -19.54 -26.00
CA ARG A 102 -14.61 -19.13 -27.15
C ARG A 102 -13.78 -18.44 -28.24
N LYS A 103 -12.84 -17.56 -27.85
CA LYS A 103 -11.99 -16.79 -28.79
C LYS A 103 -10.87 -17.63 -29.40
N TYR A 104 -10.39 -18.66 -28.69
CA TYR A 104 -9.28 -19.53 -29.09
C TYR A 104 -9.60 -21.02 -28.83
N PRO A 105 -10.59 -21.60 -29.53
CA PRO A 105 -11.06 -22.97 -29.27
C PRO A 105 -9.97 -24.04 -29.48
N ASP A 106 -9.00 -23.77 -30.36
CA ASP A 106 -7.95 -24.71 -30.74
C ASP A 106 -6.66 -24.57 -29.91
N ARG A 107 -6.61 -23.68 -28.91
CA ARG A 107 -5.42 -23.47 -28.07
C ARG A 107 -5.55 -24.21 -26.74
N ASN A 108 -4.44 -24.69 -26.20
CA ASN A 108 -4.41 -25.30 -24.86
C ASN A 108 -4.29 -24.19 -23.78
N PRO A 109 -5.23 -24.09 -22.82
CA PRO A 109 -5.23 -23.07 -21.76
C PRO A 109 -4.11 -23.22 -20.72
N ASP A 110 -3.43 -24.37 -20.64
CA ASP A 110 -2.51 -24.73 -19.54
C ASP A 110 -1.27 -23.81 -19.40
N ARG A 111 -1.11 -22.81 -20.28
CA ARG A 111 0.07 -21.92 -20.27
C ARG A 111 -0.20 -20.42 -20.26
N PHE A 112 -1.38 -19.94 -20.63
CA PHE A 112 -1.61 -18.50 -20.74
C PHE A 112 -3.09 -18.18 -20.97
N ILE A 113 -3.71 -17.42 -20.06
CA ILE A 113 -4.91 -16.64 -20.40
C ILE A 113 -4.39 -15.25 -20.83
N PRO A 114 -4.41 -14.92 -22.14
CA PRO A 114 -4.01 -13.63 -22.67
C PRO A 114 -4.88 -12.52 -22.12
N GLU A 115 -4.23 -11.42 -21.78
CA GLU A 115 -4.89 -10.13 -21.58
C GLU A 115 -5.36 -9.61 -22.95
N ASP A 116 -6.63 -9.20 -23.05
CA ASP A 116 -7.11 -8.52 -24.25
C ASP A 116 -6.83 -7.03 -24.10
N ARG A 117 -6.27 -6.42 -25.14
CA ARG A 117 -6.05 -4.97 -25.18
C ARG A 117 -7.32 -4.31 -25.67
N GLN A 118 -7.97 -3.56 -24.78
CA GLN A 118 -9.20 -2.86 -25.11
C GLN A 118 -9.01 -1.36 -24.96
N LYS A 119 -9.56 -0.59 -25.89
CA LYS A 119 -9.67 0.86 -25.75
C LYS A 119 -10.94 1.16 -24.96
N ILE A 120 -10.78 1.73 -23.78
CA ILE A 120 -11.89 2.08 -22.89
C ILE A 120 -11.79 3.54 -22.47
N MET A 121 -12.94 4.14 -22.17
CA MET A 121 -12.99 5.46 -21.54
C MET A 121 -12.81 5.28 -20.03
N VAL A 122 -11.87 6.02 -19.46
CA VAL A 122 -11.57 6.09 -18.04
C VAL A 122 -11.48 7.55 -17.60
N TRP A 123 -11.23 7.79 -16.33
CA TRP A 123 -11.00 9.12 -15.79
C TRP A 123 -9.55 9.27 -15.40
N LYS A 124 -8.92 10.36 -15.86
CA LYS A 124 -7.56 10.73 -15.50
C LYS A 124 -7.60 11.95 -14.59
N SER A 125 -7.00 11.82 -13.42
CA SER A 125 -6.87 12.92 -12.45
C SER A 125 -5.40 13.22 -12.16
N ILE A 126 -5.05 14.50 -12.09
CA ILE A 126 -3.72 14.96 -11.67
C ILE A 126 -3.86 15.50 -10.24
N VAL A 127 -3.14 14.90 -9.30
CA VAL A 127 -3.16 15.30 -7.90
C VAL A 127 -1.76 15.70 -7.47
N GLN A 128 -1.59 16.95 -7.04
CA GLN A 128 -0.33 17.41 -6.44
C GLN A 128 -0.28 17.03 -4.97
N THR A 129 0.85 16.51 -4.51
CA THR A 129 1.07 16.07 -3.14
C THR A 129 1.69 17.19 -2.28
N PRO A 130 1.65 17.09 -0.94
CA PRO A 130 2.40 18.00 -0.07
C PRO A 130 3.91 17.72 -0.03
N TYR A 131 4.40 16.68 -0.71
CA TYR A 131 5.81 16.29 -0.70
C TYR A 131 6.60 17.02 -1.78
N GLN A 132 7.75 17.60 -1.40
CA GLN A 132 8.56 18.38 -2.33
C GLN A 132 9.21 17.49 -3.40
N ALA A 133 9.24 17.98 -4.65
CA ALA A 133 9.80 17.26 -5.79
C ALA A 133 11.32 16.99 -5.70
N VAL A 134 12.01 17.67 -4.78
CA VAL A 134 13.44 17.47 -4.50
C VAL A 134 13.72 16.21 -3.67
N LEU A 135 12.70 15.68 -2.99
CA LEU A 135 12.80 14.41 -2.27
C LEU A 135 12.89 13.27 -3.29
N SER A 136 13.71 12.25 -3.01
CA SER A 136 13.84 11.09 -3.88
C SER A 136 12.55 10.27 -3.91
N TYR A 137 12.31 9.58 -5.03
CA TYR A 137 11.17 8.68 -5.20
C TYR A 137 11.07 7.65 -4.06
N ASP A 138 12.19 6.99 -3.73
CA ASP A 138 12.22 5.94 -2.70
C ASP A 138 11.84 6.46 -1.31
N SER A 139 12.10 7.74 -1.01
CA SER A 139 11.75 8.33 0.28
C SER A 139 10.29 8.71 0.41
N VAL A 140 9.55 8.86 -0.71
CA VAL A 140 8.16 9.35 -0.68
C VAL A 140 7.14 8.36 -1.22
N LYS A 141 7.55 7.35 -1.99
CA LYS A 141 6.63 6.42 -2.67
C LYS A 141 5.71 5.69 -1.71
N ASP A 142 6.24 5.20 -0.59
CA ASP A 142 5.48 4.38 0.36
C ASP A 142 4.55 5.27 1.19
N GLU A 143 4.99 6.49 1.52
CA GLU A 143 4.17 7.46 2.24
C GLU A 143 3.01 7.96 1.39
N ILE A 144 3.27 8.31 0.13
CA ILE A 144 2.22 8.75 -0.79
C ILE A 144 1.24 7.61 -1.10
N TYR A 145 1.73 6.37 -1.25
CA TYR A 145 0.85 5.22 -1.43
C TYR A 145 -0.02 4.94 -0.20
N TYR A 146 0.56 5.06 1.01
CA TYR A 146 -0.19 4.96 2.25
C TYR A 146 -1.29 6.04 2.33
N ASP A 147 -0.94 7.29 2.03
CA ASP A 147 -1.90 8.39 2.01
C ASP A 147 -3.04 8.15 1.00
N ILE A 148 -2.73 7.55 -0.17
CA ILE A 148 -3.75 7.12 -1.16
C ILE A 148 -4.72 6.13 -0.52
N LEU A 149 -4.20 5.05 0.07
CA LEU A 149 -5.02 3.95 0.58
C LEU A 149 -5.91 4.36 1.76
N TRP A 150 -5.39 5.18 2.67
CA TRP A 150 -6.03 5.42 3.96
C TRP A 150 -6.81 6.72 4.06
N GLU A 151 -6.52 7.70 3.20
CA GLU A 151 -7.15 9.02 3.29
C GLU A 151 -7.66 9.52 1.93
N LEU A 152 -6.77 9.68 0.95
CA LEU A 152 -7.08 10.38 -0.29
C LEU A 152 -8.13 9.63 -1.14
N ALA A 153 -8.05 8.30 -1.23
CA ALA A 153 -9.02 7.52 -2.00
C ALA A 153 -10.45 7.72 -1.50
N ASP A 154 -10.67 7.62 -0.19
CA ASP A 154 -12.01 7.78 0.38
C ASP A 154 -12.54 9.22 0.20
N GLN A 155 -11.69 10.23 0.41
CA GLN A 155 -12.04 11.63 0.17
C GLN A 155 -12.45 11.90 -1.30
N MET A 156 -11.79 11.22 -2.23
CA MET A 156 -12.08 11.30 -3.66
C MET A 156 -13.24 10.39 -4.11
N GLY A 157 -13.90 9.68 -3.19
CA GLY A 157 -14.99 8.75 -3.49
C GLY A 157 -14.53 7.45 -4.18
N ILE A 158 -13.23 7.17 -4.17
CA ILE A 158 -12.65 5.93 -4.69
C ILE A 158 -12.84 4.84 -3.63
N LYS A 159 -13.50 3.74 -4.00
CA LYS A 159 -13.87 2.66 -3.08
C LYS A 159 -13.08 1.37 -3.29
N GLY A 160 -12.36 1.27 -4.40
CA GLY A 160 -11.38 0.22 -4.64
C GLY A 160 -10.06 0.82 -5.11
N VAL A 161 -8.95 0.34 -4.55
CA VAL A 161 -7.60 0.66 -5.02
C VAL A 161 -6.92 -0.66 -5.39
N GLN A 162 -6.29 -0.69 -6.56
CA GLN A 162 -5.56 -1.88 -7.02
C GLN A 162 -4.42 -2.23 -6.06
N GLU A 163 -4.07 -3.50 -5.99
CA GLU A 163 -2.83 -3.93 -5.35
C GLU A 163 -1.62 -3.34 -6.08
N TRP A 164 -0.55 -3.03 -5.35
CA TRP A 164 0.65 -2.41 -5.90
C TRP A 164 1.25 -3.21 -7.06
N GLU A 165 1.30 -4.53 -6.91
CA GLU A 165 1.85 -5.48 -7.89
C GLU A 165 1.01 -5.57 -9.17
N LYS A 166 -0.26 -5.14 -9.12
CA LYS A 166 -1.21 -5.15 -10.24
C LYS A 166 -1.50 -3.75 -10.78
N ASN A 167 -0.76 -2.72 -10.34
CA ASN A 167 -0.90 -1.35 -10.82
C ASN A 167 -0.81 -1.30 -12.35
N GLY A 168 -1.86 -0.80 -13.01
CA GLY A 168 -1.95 -0.78 -14.48
C GLY A 168 -2.93 -1.79 -15.07
N THR A 169 -3.26 -2.86 -14.34
CA THR A 169 -4.23 -3.85 -14.78
C THR A 169 -5.64 -3.35 -14.48
N TYR A 170 -6.43 -3.17 -15.54
CA TYR A 170 -7.78 -2.65 -15.42
C TYR A 170 -8.72 -3.69 -14.81
N TYR A 171 -9.56 -3.22 -13.90
CA TYR A 171 -10.63 -4.01 -13.33
C TYR A 171 -11.76 -3.07 -12.89
N THR A 172 -12.94 -3.66 -12.75
CA THR A 172 -14.10 -3.02 -12.14
C THR A 172 -14.57 -3.88 -10.99
N TRP A 173 -15.17 -3.26 -9.98
CA TRP A 173 -15.95 -4.00 -8.99
C TRP A 173 -17.39 -4.04 -9.44
N GLU A 174 -17.96 -5.24 -9.46
CA GLU A 174 -19.41 -5.39 -9.59
C GLU A 174 -20.03 -4.87 -8.29
N PRO A 175 -20.83 -3.81 -8.36
CA PRO A 175 -21.54 -3.34 -7.17
C PRO A 175 -22.52 -4.41 -6.70
N PHE A 176 -22.81 -4.41 -5.40
CA PHE A 176 -24.00 -5.10 -4.92
C PHE A 176 -25.24 -4.58 -5.68
N PRO A 177 -26.26 -5.43 -5.90
CA PRO A 177 -27.53 -4.96 -6.44
C PRO A 177 -27.96 -3.67 -5.71
N ASP A 178 -28.31 -2.63 -6.47
CA ASP A 178 -28.76 -1.31 -6.00
C ASP A 178 -27.69 -0.33 -5.45
N SER A 179 -26.40 -0.68 -5.42
CA SER A 179 -25.35 0.20 -4.86
C SER A 179 -24.70 1.19 -5.84
N GLY A 180 -25.13 1.19 -7.12
CA GLY A 180 -24.58 2.07 -8.16
C GLY A 180 -23.13 1.75 -8.54
N PRO A 181 -22.55 2.42 -9.56
CA PRO A 181 -21.19 2.12 -10.00
C PRO A 181 -20.14 2.43 -8.92
N VAL A 182 -19.18 1.53 -8.74
CA VAL A 182 -18.06 1.70 -7.80
C VAL A 182 -16.86 2.34 -8.50
N CYS A 183 -16.39 3.48 -8.00
CA CYS A 183 -15.17 4.11 -8.48
C CYS A 183 -13.93 3.34 -7.99
N VAL A 184 -13.10 2.91 -8.93
CA VAL A 184 -11.92 2.09 -8.68
C VAL A 184 -10.69 2.77 -9.28
N LEU A 185 -9.64 2.94 -8.47
CA LEU A 185 -8.31 3.36 -8.89
C LEU A 185 -7.51 2.13 -9.30
N TYR A 186 -7.33 1.95 -10.61
CA TYR A 186 -6.65 0.77 -11.15
C TYR A 186 -5.20 1.03 -11.57
N LYS A 187 -4.84 2.31 -11.76
CA LYS A 187 -3.52 2.72 -12.23
C LYS A 187 -3.10 4.06 -11.66
N TRP A 188 -1.85 4.18 -11.24
CA TRP A 188 -1.24 5.45 -10.81
C TRP A 188 0.21 5.57 -11.23
N HIS A 189 0.63 6.82 -11.47
CA HIS A 189 2.03 7.19 -11.72
C HIS A 189 2.45 8.37 -10.86
N MET A 190 3.71 8.40 -10.45
CA MET A 190 4.31 9.51 -9.72
C MET A 190 5.24 10.31 -10.64
N ARG A 191 5.13 11.63 -10.60
CA ARG A 191 5.97 12.54 -11.38
C ARG A 191 6.47 13.68 -10.49
N ALA A 192 7.77 13.92 -10.51
CA ALA A 192 8.34 15.11 -9.88
C ALA A 192 8.06 16.35 -10.74
N ASN A 193 7.17 17.23 -10.30
CA ASN A 193 6.95 18.51 -10.97
C ASN A 193 7.90 19.56 -10.41
N LEU A 194 9.10 19.67 -11.01
CA LEU A 194 10.13 20.61 -10.58
C LEU A 194 9.73 22.08 -10.74
N ARG A 195 8.79 22.39 -11.65
CA ARG A 195 8.26 23.75 -11.83
C ARG A 195 7.35 24.16 -10.68
N ALA A 196 6.46 23.26 -10.26
CA ALA A 196 5.58 23.50 -9.12
C ALA A 196 6.29 23.27 -7.77
N GLY A 197 7.38 22.49 -7.77
CA GLY A 197 8.17 22.16 -6.57
C GLY A 197 7.66 20.96 -5.78
N TYR A 198 6.65 20.24 -6.28
CA TYR A 198 5.98 19.13 -5.58
C TYR A 198 5.87 17.89 -6.45
N TRP A 199 5.76 16.73 -5.80
CA TRP A 199 5.37 15.49 -6.46
C TRP A 199 3.92 15.57 -6.93
N GLU A 200 3.62 14.93 -8.05
CA GLU A 200 2.29 14.80 -8.62
C GLU A 200 1.97 13.33 -8.88
N LEU A 201 0.69 13.01 -8.74
CA LEU A 201 0.09 11.73 -9.05
C LEU A 201 -0.75 11.87 -10.31
N GLU A 202 -0.54 10.96 -11.27
CA GLU A 202 -1.49 10.73 -12.35
C GLU A 202 -2.32 9.50 -11.99
N LEU A 203 -3.57 9.72 -11.59
CA LEU A 203 -4.50 8.69 -11.16
C LEU A 203 -5.46 8.33 -12.31
N TYR A 204 -5.71 7.04 -12.49
CA TYR A 204 -6.62 6.51 -13.49
C TYR A 204 -7.72 5.70 -12.82
N THR A 205 -8.96 6.17 -12.95
CA THR A 205 -10.13 5.59 -12.29
C THR A 205 -11.18 5.12 -13.28
N SER A 206 -11.95 4.10 -12.90
CA SER A 206 -13.06 3.57 -13.72
C SER A 206 -14.24 4.54 -13.87
N HIS A 207 -14.39 5.46 -12.91
CA HIS A 207 -15.50 6.42 -12.80
C HIS A 207 -14.96 7.80 -12.39
N PRO A 208 -15.76 8.88 -12.54
CA PRO A 208 -15.34 10.20 -12.07
C PRO A 208 -15.06 10.17 -10.57
N VAL A 209 -14.06 10.94 -10.16
CA VAL A 209 -13.73 11.15 -8.75
C VAL A 209 -14.52 12.34 -8.21
N THR A 210 -14.82 12.30 -6.91
CA THR A 210 -15.30 13.46 -6.17
C THR A 210 -14.10 14.37 -5.85
N VAL A 211 -14.28 15.69 -5.93
CA VAL A 211 -13.27 16.65 -5.51
C VAL A 211 -13.86 17.50 -4.39
N PRO A 212 -13.66 17.12 -3.11
CA PRO A 212 -14.09 17.93 -1.99
C PRO A 212 -13.28 19.24 -1.91
N GLU A 213 -13.82 20.23 -1.21
CA GLU A 213 -13.20 21.56 -1.05
C GLU A 213 -11.76 21.49 -0.54
N ASP A 214 -11.46 20.54 0.37
CA ASP A 214 -10.11 20.34 0.91
C ASP A 214 -9.07 20.03 -0.17
N LEU A 215 -9.48 19.40 -1.29
CA LEU A 215 -8.60 19.03 -2.38
C LEU A 215 -8.58 20.06 -3.52
N CYS A 216 -9.37 21.13 -3.42
CA CYS A 216 -9.38 22.19 -4.44
C CYS A 216 -8.18 23.13 -4.28
N PRO A 217 -7.45 23.51 -5.36
CA PRO A 217 -6.32 24.46 -5.28
C PRO A 217 -6.68 25.84 -4.71
N GLY A 218 -7.97 26.19 -4.69
CA GLY A 218 -8.56 27.39 -4.12
C GLY A 218 -9.93 27.64 -4.74
N TRP A 219 -10.84 28.26 -3.98
CA TRP A 219 -12.10 28.77 -4.54
C TRP A 219 -11.82 29.98 -5.42
N ILE A 220 -12.40 30.00 -6.63
CA ILE A 220 -12.77 31.27 -7.27
C ILE A 220 -14.00 31.73 -6.50
N SER A 221 -13.83 32.67 -5.57
CA SER A 221 -14.97 33.39 -5.00
C SER A 221 -15.76 33.98 -6.17
N SER A 222 -16.98 33.46 -6.38
CA SER A 222 -17.98 34.07 -7.27
C SER A 222 -18.60 35.26 -6.58
#